data_AF-A0A2G6E2S6-F1
#
_entry.id   AF-A0A2G6E2S6-F1
#
_cell.length_a   1.000
_cell.length_b   1.000
_cell.length_c   1.000
_cell.angle_alpha   90.00
_cell.angle_beta   90.00
_cell.angle_gamma   90.00
#
_symmetry.space_group_name_H-M   'P 1'
#
loop_
_entity.id
_entity.type
_entity.pdbx_description
1 polymer ?
#
loop_
_entity_poly.entity_id
_entity_poly.type
_entity_poly.pdbx_seq_one_letter_code
_entity_poly.pdbx_strand_id
1 'polypeptide(L)'
;KGTMKKMAPNKFRQEQDMMGQKMIQVFDGEQGYMMQGGNKTPLPPQAIAQFKESKIIEAFGFDASKYTSVEETDIDGVKYYVLAENGNKSYFNKETGLLYKSITQQAEMTILNYVEVDGMKFPSKMKTLAQGQNLEMEFSNIEVNKNVTEADFK
;
A
#
# COMPACT_ATOMS: atom_id res chain seq x y z
N LYS A 1 -2.51 7.41 15.04
CA LYS A 1 -3.23 6.11 15.13
C LYS A 1 -4.35 6.11 14.12
N GLY A 2 -4.81 4.96 13.64
CA GLY A 2 -5.80 4.95 12.57
C GLY A 2 -6.27 3.56 12.20
N THR A 3 -7.25 3.52 11.31
CA THR A 3 -7.84 2.30 10.77
C THR A 3 -7.87 2.40 9.25
N MET A 4 -7.54 1.31 8.58
CA MET A 4 -7.68 1.17 7.13
C MET A 4 -8.64 0.01 6.85
N LYS A 5 -9.61 0.24 5.96
CA LYS A 5 -10.52 -0.79 5.44
C LYS A 5 -10.42 -0.80 3.93
N LYS A 6 -10.44 -2.01 3.36
CA LYS A 6 -10.50 -2.23 1.92
C LYS A 6 -11.57 -3.28 1.62
N MET A 7 -12.25 -3.15 0.50
CA MET A 7 -13.21 -4.13 0.01
C MET A 7 -13.09 -4.27 -1.50
N ALA A 8 -13.18 -5.50 -2.00
CA ALA A 8 -13.07 -5.77 -3.43
C ALA A 8 -14.23 -5.10 -4.19
N PRO A 9 -14.01 -4.63 -5.43
CA PRO A 9 -12.74 -4.72 -6.17
C PRO A 9 -11.68 -3.70 -5.73
N ASN A 10 -12.09 -2.51 -5.30
CA ASN A 10 -11.18 -1.36 -5.09
C ASN A 10 -11.70 -0.33 -4.06
N LYS A 11 -12.72 -0.65 -3.26
CA LYS A 11 -13.24 0.27 -2.24
C LYS A 11 -12.20 0.45 -1.13
N PHE A 12 -12.05 1.69 -0.68
CA PHE A 12 -11.01 2.07 0.26
C PHE A 12 -11.52 3.09 1.28
N ARG A 13 -11.15 2.90 2.54
CA ARG A 13 -11.30 3.92 3.57
C ARG A 13 -10.12 3.90 4.51
N GLN A 14 -9.59 5.08 4.79
CA GLN A 14 -8.54 5.27 5.77
C GLN A 14 -8.91 6.41 6.71
N GLU A 15 -8.77 6.17 7.99
CA GLU A 15 -8.88 7.16 9.05
C GLU A 15 -7.56 7.24 9.77
N GLN A 16 -7.00 8.43 9.92
CA GLN A 16 -5.77 8.65 10.67
C GLN A 16 -5.84 9.94 11.47
N ASP A 17 -5.35 9.87 12.71
CA ASP A 17 -5.04 11.04 13.51
C ASP A 17 -3.58 11.45 13.27
N MET A 18 -3.39 12.63 12.68
CA MET A 18 -2.09 13.26 12.50
C MET A 18 -2.07 14.61 13.23
N MET A 19 -1.15 14.77 14.19
CA MET A 19 -0.95 16.01 14.95
C MET A 19 -2.25 16.57 15.58
N GLY A 20 -3.14 15.68 16.06
CA GLY A 20 -4.42 16.06 16.67
C GLY A 20 -5.54 16.39 15.67
N GLN A 21 -5.27 16.28 14.37
CA GLN A 21 -6.27 16.42 13.32
C GLN A 21 -6.64 15.05 12.76
N LYS A 22 -7.96 14.77 12.72
CA LYS A 22 -8.50 13.60 12.06
C LYS A 22 -8.55 13.82 10.55
N MET A 23 -7.90 12.94 9.81
CA MET A 23 -7.99 12.85 8.36
C MET A 23 -8.71 11.57 7.96
N ILE A 24 -9.70 11.71 7.08
CA ILE A 24 -10.46 10.59 6.53
C ILE A 24 -10.35 10.65 5.01
N GLN A 25 -10.01 9.53 4.38
CA GLN A 25 -10.07 9.36 2.93
C GLN A 25 -10.99 8.19 2.61
N VAL A 26 -11.92 8.39 1.67
CA VAL A 26 -12.88 7.37 1.24
C VAL A 26 -12.91 7.32 -0.28
N PHE A 27 -13.00 6.10 -0.81
CA PHE A 27 -13.29 5.81 -2.20
C PHE A 27 -14.28 4.64 -2.26
N ASP A 28 -15.42 4.85 -2.91
CA ASP A 28 -16.56 3.91 -2.93
C ASP A 28 -16.53 2.93 -4.12
N GLY A 29 -15.51 3.05 -4.99
CA GLY A 29 -15.36 2.31 -6.24
C GLY A 29 -15.55 3.17 -7.49
N GLU A 30 -16.21 4.31 -7.36
CA GLU A 30 -16.50 5.25 -8.45
C GLU A 30 -16.07 6.68 -8.12
N GLN A 31 -16.41 7.15 -6.92
CA GLN A 31 -16.13 8.47 -6.39
C GLN A 31 -15.41 8.38 -5.05
N GLY A 32 -14.87 9.50 -4.58
CA GLY A 32 -14.26 9.54 -3.27
C GLY A 32 -14.05 10.95 -2.77
N TYR A 33 -13.64 11.05 -1.52
CA TYR A 33 -13.39 12.33 -0.86
C TYR A 33 -12.26 12.22 0.17
N MET A 34 -11.70 13.37 0.50
CA MET A 34 -10.91 13.59 1.71
C MET A 34 -11.70 14.47 2.67
N MET A 35 -11.54 14.21 3.96
CA MET A 35 -12.09 15.04 5.02
C MET A 35 -10.97 15.42 5.99
N GLN A 36 -10.77 16.71 6.21
CA GLN A 36 -9.78 17.25 7.14
C GLN A 36 -10.41 18.41 7.91
N GLY A 37 -10.33 18.36 9.25
CA GLY A 37 -10.87 19.44 10.10
C GLY A 37 -12.37 19.70 9.88
N GLY A 38 -13.14 18.67 9.52
CA GLY A 38 -14.57 18.77 9.23
C GLY A 38 -14.93 19.18 7.79
N ASN A 39 -13.97 19.65 7.00
CA ASN A 39 -14.19 20.01 5.60
C ASN A 39 -14.07 18.78 4.71
N LYS A 40 -15.09 18.54 3.87
CA LYS A 40 -15.12 17.45 2.89
C LYS A 40 -14.78 17.98 1.49
N THR A 41 -13.79 17.38 0.85
CA THR A 41 -13.32 17.75 -0.50
C THR A 41 -13.34 16.51 -1.40
N PRO A 42 -14.03 16.55 -2.57
CA PRO A 42 -14.00 15.44 -3.52
C PRO A 42 -12.58 15.13 -4.01
N LEU A 43 -12.29 13.86 -4.30
CA LEU A 43 -11.04 13.47 -4.94
C LEU A 43 -10.97 14.02 -6.37
N PRO A 44 -9.81 14.53 -6.80
CA PRO A 44 -9.64 14.99 -8.18
C PRO A 44 -9.72 13.82 -9.17
N PRO A 45 -10.08 14.06 -10.46
CA PRO A 45 -10.24 13.00 -11.46
C PRO A 45 -9.03 12.08 -11.61
N GLN A 46 -7.82 12.63 -11.52
CA GLN A 46 -6.58 11.85 -11.61
C GLN A 46 -6.45 10.85 -10.45
N ALA A 47 -6.80 11.24 -9.23
CA ALA A 47 -6.78 10.35 -8.07
C ALA A 47 -7.86 9.26 -8.20
N ILE A 48 -9.04 9.61 -8.70
CA ILE A 48 -10.11 8.63 -8.98
C ILE A 48 -9.63 7.57 -9.97
N ALA A 49 -8.96 7.96 -11.05
CA ALA A 49 -8.40 7.02 -12.03
C ALA A 49 -7.39 6.05 -11.38
N GLN A 50 -6.50 6.56 -10.52
CA GLN A 50 -5.54 5.73 -9.78
C GLN A 50 -6.24 4.73 -8.84
N PHE A 51 -7.26 5.18 -8.10
CA PHE A 51 -8.03 4.27 -7.24
C PHE A 51 -8.78 3.20 -8.05
N LYS A 52 -9.27 3.53 -9.25
CA LYS A 52 -9.92 2.54 -10.13
C LYS A 52 -8.98 1.43 -10.57
N GLU A 53 -7.71 1.74 -10.80
CA GLU A 53 -6.68 0.76 -11.17
C GLU A 53 -6.13 -0.02 -9.97
N SER A 54 -6.30 0.51 -8.75
CA SER A 54 -5.81 -0.10 -7.53
C SER A 54 -6.41 -1.49 -7.28
N LYS A 55 -5.61 -2.35 -6.66
CA LYS A 55 -6.03 -3.68 -6.22
C LYS A 55 -6.18 -3.69 -4.70
N ILE A 56 -7.13 -4.49 -4.21
CA ILE A 56 -7.34 -4.69 -2.77
C ILE A 56 -6.04 -5.14 -2.06
N ILE A 57 -5.29 -6.03 -2.72
CA ILE A 57 -3.95 -6.49 -2.32
C ILE A 57 -3.00 -6.13 -3.46
N GLU A 58 -1.94 -5.40 -3.15
CA GLU A 58 -0.96 -4.89 -4.13
C GLU A 58 -0.34 -6.01 -4.97
N ALA A 59 -0.09 -7.17 -4.35
CA ALA A 59 0.46 -8.34 -5.03
C ALA A 59 -0.38 -8.82 -6.23
N PHE A 60 -1.68 -8.55 -6.26
CA PHE A 60 -2.54 -8.87 -7.40
C PHE A 60 -2.40 -7.89 -8.58
N GLY A 61 -1.65 -6.81 -8.41
CA GLY A 61 -1.35 -5.83 -9.44
C GLY A 61 -0.08 -6.13 -10.24
N PHE A 62 0.76 -7.05 -9.79
CA PHE A 62 2.00 -7.39 -10.49
C PHE A 62 1.70 -8.13 -11.80
N ASP A 63 2.31 -7.65 -12.89
CA ASP A 63 2.14 -8.16 -14.24
C ASP A 63 3.51 -8.35 -14.88
N ALA A 64 3.87 -9.61 -15.11
CA ALA A 64 5.18 -9.97 -15.63
C ALA A 64 5.48 -9.34 -16.99
N SER A 65 4.45 -9.04 -17.80
CA SER A 65 4.62 -8.45 -19.13
C SER A 65 5.09 -6.99 -19.10
N LYS A 66 4.99 -6.33 -17.96
CA LYS A 66 5.38 -4.92 -17.79
C LYS A 66 6.83 -4.73 -17.34
N TYR A 67 7.47 -5.78 -16.83
CA TYR A 67 8.86 -5.68 -16.38
C TYR A 67 9.82 -5.62 -17.56
N THR A 68 10.75 -4.67 -17.49
CA THR A 68 11.78 -4.46 -18.52
C THR A 68 13.09 -5.19 -18.20
N SER A 69 13.32 -5.53 -16.94
CA SER A 69 14.51 -6.30 -16.52
C SER A 69 14.29 -7.06 -15.22
N VAL A 70 15.12 -8.09 -15.04
CA VAL A 70 15.27 -8.87 -13.82
C VAL A 70 16.76 -8.98 -13.51
N GLU A 71 17.17 -8.53 -12.33
CA GLU A 71 18.55 -8.61 -11.86
C GLU A 71 18.60 -9.37 -10.52
N GLU A 72 19.76 -9.96 -10.20
CA GLU A 72 20.02 -10.47 -8.86
C GLU A 72 20.93 -9.50 -8.11
N THR A 73 20.65 -9.29 -6.83
CA THR A 73 21.50 -8.50 -5.94
C THR A 73 21.63 -9.16 -4.58
N ASP A 74 22.67 -8.80 -3.86
CA ASP A 74 22.92 -9.20 -2.48
C ASP A 74 22.91 -7.94 -1.61
N ILE A 75 22.10 -7.96 -0.56
CA ILE A 75 22.04 -6.89 0.44
C ILE A 75 22.22 -7.56 1.79
N ASP A 76 23.36 -7.29 2.43
CA ASP A 76 23.73 -7.82 3.74
C ASP A 76 23.69 -9.35 3.83
N GLY A 77 24.11 -10.04 2.76
CA GLY A 77 24.15 -11.51 2.69
C GLY A 77 22.82 -12.16 2.32
N VAL A 78 21.77 -11.36 2.05
CA VAL A 78 20.46 -11.84 1.59
C VAL A 78 20.30 -11.55 0.10
N LYS A 79 19.89 -12.56 -0.66
CA LYS A 79 19.72 -12.45 -2.12
C LYS A 79 18.33 -12.00 -2.50
N TYR A 80 18.25 -11.11 -3.49
CA TYR A 80 17.00 -10.56 -4.01
C TYR A 80 16.95 -10.61 -5.53
N TYR A 81 15.75 -10.81 -6.07
CA TYR A 81 15.41 -10.46 -7.45
C TYR A 81 14.94 -9.01 -7.51
N VAL A 82 15.51 -8.22 -8.41
CA VAL A 82 15.14 -6.84 -8.66
C VAL A 82 14.40 -6.76 -9.99
N LEU A 83 13.10 -6.49 -9.93
CA LEU A 83 12.25 -6.31 -11.10
C LEU A 83 12.10 -4.82 -11.39
N ALA A 84 12.35 -4.38 -12.63
CA ALA A 84 12.20 -2.99 -13.03
C ALA A 84 11.01 -2.78 -13.98
N GLU A 85 10.24 -1.72 -13.77
CA GLU A 85 9.12 -1.29 -14.63
C GLU A 85 9.05 0.24 -14.63
N ASN A 86 9.12 0.89 -15.80
CA ASN A 86 8.96 2.35 -15.95
C ASN A 86 9.83 3.19 -14.98
N GLY A 87 11.05 2.71 -14.68
CA GLY A 87 11.96 3.35 -13.74
C GLY A 87 11.71 3.02 -12.26
N ASN A 88 10.62 2.33 -11.93
CA ASN A 88 10.38 1.77 -10.60
C ASN A 88 11.14 0.45 -10.44
N LYS A 89 11.50 0.11 -9.20
CA LYS A 89 12.16 -1.17 -8.84
C LYS A 89 11.43 -1.86 -7.70
N SER A 90 11.25 -3.17 -7.80
CA SER A 90 10.71 -4.04 -6.75
C SER A 90 11.72 -5.14 -6.42
N TYR A 91 12.09 -5.26 -5.15
CA TYR A 91 13.07 -6.21 -4.65
C TYR A 91 12.34 -7.36 -3.96
N PHE A 92 12.38 -8.55 -4.52
CA PHE A 92 11.78 -9.76 -3.95
C PHE A 92 12.85 -10.63 -3.34
N ASN A 93 12.69 -11.01 -2.07
CA ASN A 93 13.60 -11.92 -1.40
C ASN A 93 13.58 -13.28 -2.10
N LYS A 94 14.75 -13.80 -2.49
CA LYS A 94 14.88 -15.00 -3.33
C LYS A 94 14.45 -16.29 -2.60
N GLU A 95 14.58 -16.33 -1.28
CA GLU A 95 14.20 -17.50 -0.48
C GLU A 95 12.70 -17.55 -0.20
N THR A 96 12.10 -16.40 0.11
CA THR A 96 10.70 -16.32 0.56
C THR A 96 9.72 -15.91 -0.53
N GLY A 97 10.20 -15.33 -1.63
CA GLY A 97 9.38 -14.72 -2.69
C GLY A 97 8.66 -13.43 -2.27
N LEU A 98 8.88 -12.94 -1.05
CA LEU A 98 8.20 -11.76 -0.52
C LEU A 98 8.85 -10.47 -1.00
N LEU A 99 8.03 -9.42 -1.19
CA LEU A 99 8.53 -8.08 -1.45
C LEU A 99 9.30 -7.57 -0.23
N TYR A 100 10.52 -7.10 -0.44
CA TYR A 100 11.36 -6.50 0.60
C TYR A 100 11.37 -4.98 0.48
N LYS A 101 11.53 -4.48 -0.74
CA LYS A 101 11.69 -3.05 -1.00
C LYS A 101 11.03 -2.66 -2.32
N SER A 102 10.44 -1.49 -2.38
CA SER A 102 10.04 -0.84 -3.63
C SER A 102 10.60 0.57 -3.72
N ILE A 103 11.01 0.96 -4.92
CA ILE A 103 11.54 2.30 -5.23
C ILE A 103 10.72 2.84 -6.39
N THR A 104 10.12 4.01 -6.20
CA THR A 104 9.45 4.78 -7.25
C THR A 104 10.10 6.16 -7.34
N GLN A 105 9.63 6.98 -8.29
CA GLN A 105 10.08 8.38 -8.38
C GLN A 105 9.72 9.21 -7.14
N GLN A 106 8.67 8.82 -6.40
CA GLN A 106 8.12 9.58 -5.28
C GLN A 106 8.59 9.08 -3.92
N ALA A 107 8.90 7.79 -3.80
CA ALA A 107 9.19 7.17 -2.51
C ALA A 107 10.06 5.91 -2.61
N GLU A 108 10.80 5.64 -1.54
CA GLU A 108 11.38 4.32 -1.26
C GLU A 108 10.66 3.70 -0.06
N MET A 109 10.11 2.50 -0.22
CA MET A 109 9.46 1.74 0.84
C MET A 109 10.27 0.48 1.13
N THR A 110 10.56 0.22 2.40
CA THR A 110 11.18 -1.02 2.89
C THR A 110 10.22 -1.71 3.86
N ILE A 111 9.94 -2.98 3.62
CA ILE A 111 9.12 -3.81 4.50
C ILE A 111 10.03 -4.46 5.54
N LEU A 112 9.74 -4.18 6.80
CA LEU A 112 10.56 -4.61 7.95
C LEU A 112 10.02 -5.88 8.60
N ASN A 113 8.70 -6.10 8.53
CA ASN A 113 8.10 -7.30 9.10
C ASN A 113 6.85 -7.73 8.35
N TYR A 114 6.61 -9.05 8.36
CA TYR A 114 5.39 -9.69 7.87
C TYR A 114 4.68 -10.44 9.00
N VAL A 115 3.36 -10.53 8.91
CA VAL A 115 2.53 -11.41 9.75
C VAL A 115 1.67 -12.31 8.86
N GLU A 116 1.43 -13.53 9.30
CA GLU A 116 0.53 -14.45 8.61
C GLU A 116 -0.90 -14.30 9.15
N VAL A 117 -1.86 -14.13 8.25
CA VAL A 117 -3.30 -14.07 8.54
C VAL A 117 -4.02 -14.93 7.51
N ASP A 118 -4.75 -15.94 7.99
CA ASP A 118 -5.49 -16.88 7.14
C ASP A 118 -4.65 -17.48 5.99
N GLY A 119 -3.39 -17.82 6.28
CA GLY A 119 -2.45 -18.43 5.33
C GLY A 119 -1.79 -17.46 4.33
N MET A 120 -2.05 -16.16 4.44
CA MET A 120 -1.41 -15.11 3.64
C MET A 120 -0.47 -14.25 4.49
N LYS A 121 0.69 -13.87 3.93
CA LYS A 121 1.65 -12.99 4.60
C LYS A 121 1.40 -11.53 4.22
N PHE A 122 1.12 -10.70 5.21
CA PHE A 122 0.88 -9.26 5.05
C PHE A 122 2.02 -8.44 5.66
N PRO A 123 2.47 -7.36 5.00
CA PRO A 123 3.39 -6.40 5.61
C PRO A 123 2.77 -5.83 6.88
N SER A 124 3.40 -6.05 8.04
CA SER A 124 2.92 -5.53 9.33
C SER A 124 3.75 -4.35 9.81
N LYS A 125 4.98 -4.18 9.30
CA LYS A 125 5.83 -3.02 9.61
C LYS A 125 6.60 -2.60 8.37
N MET A 126 6.61 -1.31 8.09
CA MET A 126 7.28 -0.75 6.93
C MET A 126 7.83 0.65 7.24
N LYS A 127 8.90 1.00 6.54
CA LYS A 127 9.50 2.33 6.54
C LYS A 127 9.44 2.91 5.14
N THR A 128 8.96 4.14 5.03
CA THR A 128 8.85 4.86 3.76
C THR A 128 9.65 6.15 3.85
N LEU A 129 10.56 6.35 2.90
CA LEU A 129 11.24 7.62 2.66
C LEU A 129 10.56 8.31 1.48
N ALA A 130 9.84 9.40 1.73
CA ALA A 130 9.15 10.17 0.71
C ALA A 130 9.38 11.66 0.95
N GLN A 131 9.69 12.43 -0.10
CA GLN A 131 9.94 13.88 0.01
C GLN A 131 10.94 14.29 1.11
N GLY A 132 11.96 13.46 1.37
CA GLY A 132 12.96 13.69 2.43
C GLY A 132 12.49 13.39 3.86
N GLN A 133 11.25 12.91 4.04
CA GLN A 133 10.71 12.50 5.33
C GLN A 133 10.70 10.99 5.47
N ASN A 134 11.12 10.49 6.62
CA ASN A 134 10.98 9.09 7.01
C ASN A 134 9.66 8.91 7.77
N LEU A 135 8.83 8.00 7.29
CA LEU A 135 7.59 7.57 7.91
C LEU A 135 7.70 6.09 8.24
N GLU A 136 7.43 5.73 9.49
CA GLU A 136 7.28 4.33 9.89
C GLU A 136 5.80 4.03 10.13
N MET A 137 5.35 2.92 9.57
CA MET A 137 3.99 2.42 9.73
C MET A 137 4.03 1.01 10.30
N GLU A 138 3.23 0.78 11.33
CA GLU A 138 3.08 -0.51 11.99
C GLU A 138 1.59 -0.83 12.13
N PHE A 139 1.19 -2.00 11.62
CA PHE A 139 -0.15 -2.56 11.73
C PHE A 139 -0.21 -3.48 12.94
N SER A 140 -0.96 -3.06 13.97
CA SER A 140 -1.14 -3.83 15.20
C SER A 140 -2.19 -4.93 15.08
N ASN A 141 -3.10 -4.84 14.10
CA ASN A 141 -4.12 -5.85 13.82
C ASN A 141 -4.41 -5.87 12.31
N ILE A 142 -4.47 -7.06 11.73
CA ILE A 142 -4.84 -7.29 10.33
C ILE A 142 -5.89 -8.39 10.33
N GLU A 143 -7.04 -8.12 9.71
CA GLU A 143 -8.16 -9.05 9.62
C GLU A 143 -8.60 -9.18 8.16
N VAL A 144 -8.94 -10.39 7.75
CA VAL A 144 -9.43 -10.68 6.40
C VAL A 144 -10.89 -11.09 6.49
N ASN A 145 -11.73 -10.54 5.60
CA ASN A 145 -13.17 -10.83 5.51
C ASN A 145 -13.95 -10.64 6.83
N LYS A 146 -13.49 -9.75 7.72
CA LYS A 146 -14.13 -9.43 9.00
C LYS A 146 -14.28 -7.92 9.15
N ASN A 147 -15.30 -7.49 9.89
CA ASN A 147 -15.49 -6.10 10.32
C ASN A 147 -15.50 -5.05 9.17
N VAL A 148 -15.87 -5.46 7.96
CA VAL A 148 -15.91 -4.63 6.76
C VAL A 148 -17.23 -4.87 6.01
N THR A 149 -17.92 -3.78 5.70
CA THR A 149 -19.23 -3.78 5.01
C THR A 149 -19.28 -2.65 4.00
N GLU A 150 -20.23 -2.68 3.07
CA GLU A 150 -20.36 -1.60 2.08
C GLU A 150 -20.63 -0.22 2.71
N ALA A 151 -21.28 -0.19 3.87
CA ALA A 151 -21.58 1.03 4.60
C ALA A 151 -20.32 1.76 5.08
N ASP A 152 -19.20 1.04 5.23
CA ASP A 152 -17.92 1.63 5.61
C ASP A 152 -17.38 2.59 4.54
N PHE A 153 -17.82 2.50 3.28
CA PHE A 153 -17.21 3.25 2.17
C PHE A 153 -18.06 4.42 1.67
N LYS A 154 -18.98 4.93 2.49
CA LYS A 154 -19.89 6.04 2.14
C LYS A 154 -19.41 7.41 2.68
#